data_AF-A0AAV6YNZ0-F1
#
_entry.id   AF-A0AAV6YNZ0-F1
#
_cell.length_a   1.000
_cell.length_b   1.000
_cell.length_c   1.000
_cell.angle_alpha   90.00
_cell.angle_beta   90.00
_cell.angle_gamma   90.00
#
_symmetry.space_group_name_H-M   'P 1'
#
loop_
_entity.id
_entity.type
_entity.pdbx_description
1 polymer ?
#
loop_
_entity_poly.entity_id
_entity_poly.type
_entity_poly.pdbx_seq_one_letter_code
_entity_poly.pdbx_strand_id
1 'polypeptide(L)'
;YSLPPDATGPFMLSGYSGYKQVQFPRGRLFAFDSEGNYMLTCSSNGGVIYKLNSDGSTLENCLSLGGHRAPVVTVDWSTAVECGTCLTASMDGKIRLTTLLAQKS
;
A
#
# COMPACT_ATOMS: atom_id res chain seq x y z
N TYR A 1 0.82 -15.62 -4.84
CA TYR A 1 1.88 -14.59 -4.82
C TYR A 1 2.51 -14.51 -3.45
N SER A 2 3.83 -14.49 -3.34
CA SER A 2 4.52 -14.19 -2.08
C SER A 2 4.71 -12.68 -1.97
N LEU A 3 3.89 -12.01 -1.16
CA LEU A 3 4.11 -10.61 -0.81
C LEU A 3 5.12 -10.51 0.34
N PRO A 4 5.84 -9.39 0.45
CA PRO A 4 6.66 -9.10 1.61
C PRO A 4 5.86 -9.21 2.93
N PRO A 5 6.46 -9.70 4.04
CA PRO A 5 5.77 -9.81 5.31
C PRO A 5 5.19 -8.48 5.83
N ASP A 6 5.85 -7.35 5.54
CA ASP A 6 5.41 -6.02 5.94
C ASP A 6 4.18 -5.52 5.16
N ALA A 7 3.73 -6.24 4.14
CA ALA A 7 2.48 -5.99 3.43
C ALA A 7 1.25 -6.67 4.06
N THR A 8 1.46 -7.68 4.91
CA THR A 8 0.37 -8.54 5.43
C THR A 8 0.24 -8.55 6.94
N GLY A 9 1.20 -7.95 7.65
CA GLY A 9 1.20 -7.83 9.11
C GLY A 9 1.60 -9.11 9.84
N PRO A 10 1.55 -9.13 11.19
CA PRO A 10 1.15 -8.02 12.05
C PRO A 10 2.09 -6.82 11.95
N PHE A 11 1.53 -5.62 12.02
CA PHE A 11 2.27 -4.36 11.93
C PHE A 11 2.83 -3.98 13.29
N MET A 12 4.09 -3.54 13.34
CA MET A 12 4.80 -3.27 14.58
C MET A 12 5.38 -1.87 14.60
N LEU A 13 5.16 -1.14 15.69
CA LEU A 13 5.76 0.18 15.94
C LEU A 13 6.40 0.18 17.34
N SER A 14 7.69 0.48 17.39
CA SER A 14 8.46 0.56 18.64
C SER A 14 8.68 2.02 19.05
N GLY A 15 8.38 2.36 20.30
CA GLY A 15 8.62 3.68 20.88
C GLY A 15 9.94 3.77 21.67
N TYR A 16 10.32 4.99 22.06
CA TYR A 16 11.61 5.30 22.70
C TYR A 16 11.83 4.68 24.10
N SER A 17 10.85 3.98 24.68
CA SER A 17 10.92 3.33 26.00
C SER A 17 10.87 1.80 25.95
N GLY A 18 10.99 1.21 24.75
CA GLY A 18 10.75 -0.23 24.55
C GLY A 18 9.27 -0.60 24.48
N TYR A 19 8.37 0.37 24.64
CA TYR A 19 6.95 0.18 24.36
C TYR A 19 6.74 -0.22 22.89
N LYS A 20 5.91 -1.26 22.67
CA LYS A 20 5.65 -1.82 21.34
C LYS A 20 4.16 -1.86 21.08
N GLN A 21 3.73 -1.24 19.98
CA GLN A 21 2.40 -1.42 19.44
C GLN A 21 2.43 -2.53 18.40
N VAL A 22 1.45 -3.42 18.48
CA VAL A 22 1.23 -4.49 17.50
C VAL A 22 -0.20 -4.37 17.00
N GLN A 23 -0.36 -4.21 15.69
CA GLN A 23 -1.65 -4.13 15.04
C GLN A 23 -1.84 -5.30 14.09
N PHE A 24 -2.86 -6.10 14.36
CA PHE A 24 -3.31 -7.13 13.42
C PHE A 24 -4.16 -6.49 12.30
N PRO A 25 -4.11 -7.04 11.07
CA PRO A 25 -4.93 -6.56 9.96
C PRO A 25 -6.41 -6.50 10.32
N ARG A 26 -7.07 -5.39 9.97
CA ARG A 26 -8.53 -5.20 10.12
C ARG A 26 -9.14 -4.55 8.89
N GLY A 27 -8.42 -3.58 8.30
CA GLY A 27 -8.79 -2.97 7.03
C GLY A 27 -8.27 -3.76 5.83
N ARG A 28 -8.45 -3.18 4.64
CA ARG A 28 -7.92 -3.73 3.38
C ARG A 28 -6.40 -3.72 3.41
N LEU A 29 -5.79 -4.87 3.14
CA LEU A 29 -4.33 -5.02 3.00
C LEU A 29 -3.84 -4.68 1.59
N PHE A 30 -4.74 -4.79 0.61
CA PHE A 30 -4.49 -4.45 -0.78
C PHE A 30 -5.71 -3.78 -1.41
N ALA A 31 -5.49 -3.05 -2.50
CA ALA A 31 -6.53 -2.47 -3.35
C ALA A 31 -6.06 -2.50 -4.81
N PHE A 32 -6.99 -2.74 -5.74
CA PHE A 32 -6.70 -2.74 -7.17
C PHE A 32 -7.03 -1.37 -7.79
N ASP A 33 -6.38 -1.03 -8.90
CA ASP A 33 -6.87 0.01 -9.80
C ASP A 33 -8.19 -0.43 -10.48
N SER A 34 -8.82 0.49 -11.21
CA SER A 34 -10.13 0.23 -11.84
C SER A 34 -10.11 -0.91 -12.88
N GLU A 35 -8.97 -1.12 -13.53
CA GLU A 35 -8.80 -2.15 -14.56
C GLU A 35 -8.25 -3.48 -13.99
N GLY A 36 -7.83 -3.51 -12.72
CA GLY A 36 -7.23 -4.69 -12.08
C GLY A 36 -5.80 -5.02 -12.55
N ASN A 37 -5.15 -4.10 -13.27
CA ASN A 37 -3.78 -4.26 -13.77
C ASN A 37 -2.73 -3.97 -12.69
N TYR A 38 -3.08 -3.17 -11.69
CA TYR A 38 -2.18 -2.74 -10.63
C TYR A 38 -2.80 -3.01 -9.26
N MET A 39 -1.95 -3.40 -8.31
CA MET A 39 -2.31 -3.69 -6.92
C MET A 39 -1.46 -2.85 -5.97
N LEU A 40 -2.11 -2.03 -5.16
CA LEU A 40 -1.51 -1.33 -4.02
C LEU A 40 -1.53 -2.24 -2.80
N THR A 41 -0.42 -2.32 -2.05
CA THR A 41 -0.36 -3.01 -0.75
C THR A 41 0.21 -2.12 0.35
N CYS A 42 0.03 -2.55 1.60
CA CYS A 42 0.74 -1.99 2.75
C CYS A 42 2.27 -2.22 2.65
N SER A 43 3.06 -1.41 3.36
CA SER A 43 4.49 -1.61 3.62
C SER A 43 4.94 -0.74 4.82
N SER A 44 6.16 -0.95 5.30
CA SER A 44 6.77 -0.28 6.45
C SER A 44 6.86 1.27 6.36
N ASN A 45 6.95 1.84 5.16
CA ASN A 45 7.19 3.29 4.97
C ASN A 45 6.23 3.98 3.97
N GLY A 46 5.24 3.26 3.46
CA GLY A 46 4.36 3.72 2.39
C GLY A 46 3.54 2.58 1.81
N GLY A 47 2.74 2.87 0.78
CA GLY A 47 2.14 1.84 -0.05
C GLY A 47 3.09 1.42 -1.18
N VAL A 48 3.01 0.17 -1.63
CA VAL A 48 3.75 -0.35 -2.79
C VAL A 48 2.77 -0.78 -3.86
N ILE A 49 2.99 -0.33 -5.09
CA ILE A 49 2.19 -0.67 -6.26
C ILE A 49 2.91 -1.73 -7.07
N TYR A 50 2.23 -2.84 -7.26
CA TYR A 50 2.64 -3.95 -8.11
C TYR A 50 1.84 -3.94 -9.40
N LYS A 51 2.48 -4.28 -10.51
CA LYS A 51 1.80 -4.64 -11.75
C LYS A 51 1.53 -6.14 -11.76
N LEU A 52 0.30 -6.48 -12.12
CA LEU A 52 -0.11 -7.85 -12.40
C LEU A 52 0.27 -8.17 -13.85
N ASN A 53 1.06 -9.21 -14.05
CA ASN A 53 1.38 -9.66 -15.41
C ASN A 53 0.13 -10.23 -16.09
N SER A 54 0.09 -10.16 -17.44
CA SER A 54 -1.09 -10.51 -18.24
C SER A 54 -1.58 -11.95 -18.07
N ASP A 55 -0.69 -12.84 -17.62
CA ASP A 55 -0.97 -14.24 -17.33
C ASP A 55 -1.43 -14.48 -15.88
N GLY A 56 -1.45 -13.43 -15.04
CA GLY A 56 -1.80 -13.52 -13.63
C GLY A 56 -0.88 -14.44 -12.83
N SER A 57 0.38 -14.63 -13.26
CA SER A 57 1.30 -15.55 -12.56
C SER A 57 2.24 -14.83 -11.60
N THR A 58 2.52 -13.55 -11.87
CA THR A 58 3.58 -12.80 -11.21
C THR A 58 3.18 -11.35 -10.89
N LEU A 59 3.73 -10.83 -9.79
CA LEU A 59 3.60 -9.43 -9.38
C LEU A 59 4.96 -8.76 -9.52
N GLU A 60 5.03 -7.72 -10.34
CA GLU A 60 6.22 -6.90 -10.53
C GLU A 60 6.10 -5.64 -9.66
N ASN A 61 7.10 -5.32 -8.84
CA ASN A 61 7.11 -4.08 -8.08
C ASN A 61 7.41 -2.89 -9.01
N CYS A 62 6.45 -1.98 -9.17
CA CYS A 62 6.57 -0.85 -10.10
C CYS A 62 6.87 0.48 -9.39
N LEU A 63 6.25 0.72 -8.23
CA LEU A 63 6.33 2.02 -7.57
C LEU A 63 6.13 1.92 -6.06
N SER A 64 7.02 2.55 -5.30
CA SER A 64 6.87 2.75 -3.85
C SER A 64 6.44 4.19 -3.57
N LEU A 65 5.28 4.39 -2.94
CA LEU A 65 4.71 5.72 -2.68
C LEU A 65 5.42 6.45 -1.52
N GLY A 66 5.95 5.70 -0.54
CA GLY A 66 6.71 6.23 0.59
C GLY A 66 5.96 7.24 1.48
N GLY A 67 6.74 7.99 2.26
CA GLY A 67 6.29 9.16 3.03
C GLY A 67 5.78 8.88 4.45
N HIS A 68 5.42 7.66 4.82
CA HIS A 68 5.05 7.35 6.20
C HIS A 68 6.29 7.13 7.08
N ARG A 69 6.16 7.45 8.37
CA ARG A 69 7.23 7.21 9.37
C ARG A 69 6.99 5.96 10.21
N ALA A 70 5.89 5.27 9.94
CA ALA A 70 5.48 4.04 10.59
C ALA A 70 4.75 3.14 9.58
N PRO A 71 4.55 1.84 9.87
CA PRO A 71 3.91 0.91 8.95
C PRO A 71 2.53 1.39 8.48
N VAL A 72 2.28 1.28 7.19
CA VAL A 72 0.94 1.37 6.61
C VAL A 72 0.16 0.14 7.03
N VAL A 73 -1.06 0.33 7.54
CA VAL A 73 -1.90 -0.73 8.13
C VAL A 73 -3.18 -0.99 7.34
N THR A 74 -3.54 -0.07 6.45
CA THR A 74 -4.60 -0.27 5.47
C THR A 74 -4.42 0.68 4.29
N VAL A 75 -4.96 0.26 3.14
CA VAL A 75 -4.90 0.99 1.87
C VAL A 75 -6.26 1.05 1.20
N ASP A 76 -6.43 2.01 0.28
CA ASP A 76 -7.53 2.02 -0.67
C ASP A 76 -7.08 2.64 -2.00
N TRP A 77 -7.80 2.34 -3.08
CA TRP A 77 -7.54 2.90 -4.40
C TRP A 77 -8.86 3.23 -5.09
N SER A 78 -9.05 4.49 -5.44
CA SER A 78 -10.19 4.96 -6.23
C SER A 78 -9.72 5.60 -7.53
N THR A 79 -10.45 5.39 -8.62
CA THR A 79 -10.21 6.09 -9.89
C THR A 79 -11.36 7.07 -10.15
N ALA A 80 -11.03 8.31 -10.52
CA ALA A 80 -12.00 9.29 -11.00
C ALA A 80 -11.35 10.16 -12.08
N VAL A 81 -12.08 10.43 -13.17
CA VAL A 81 -11.63 11.32 -14.26
C VAL A 81 -10.23 10.96 -14.79
N GLU A 82 -10.00 9.68 -15.09
CA GLU A 82 -8.69 9.14 -15.56
C GLU A 82 -7.52 9.30 -14.56
N CYS A 83 -7.79 9.72 -13.32
CA CYS A 83 -6.80 9.86 -12.27
C CYS A 83 -7.01 8.77 -11.21
N GLY A 84 -5.98 7.96 -10.97
CA GLY A 84 -5.93 7.05 -9.83
C GLY A 84 -5.63 7.84 -8.56
N THR A 85 -6.30 7.53 -7.46
CA THR A 85 -6.03 8.09 -6.14
C THR A 85 -5.79 6.96 -5.16
N CYS A 86 -4.55 6.86 -4.67
CA CYS A 86 -4.15 5.90 -3.66
C CYS A 86 -4.24 6.53 -2.27
N LEU A 87 -4.84 5.79 -1.33
CA LEU A 87 -4.93 6.14 0.08
C LEU A 87 -4.06 5.17 0.88
N THR A 88 -3.19 5.68 1.74
CA THR A 88 -2.39 4.88 2.67
C THR A 88 -2.56 5.42 4.08
N ALA A 89 -2.98 4.58 5.03
CA ALA A 89 -3.16 4.94 6.43
C ALA A 89 -2.17 4.17 7.32
N SER A 90 -1.51 4.87 8.24
CA SER A 90 -0.36 4.34 9.00
C SER A 90 -0.54 4.43 10.50
N MET A 91 0.24 3.61 11.23
CA MET A 91 0.35 3.68 12.69
C MET A 91 0.90 5.03 13.20
N ASP A 92 1.44 5.89 12.34
CA ASP A 92 1.80 7.27 12.68
C ASP A 92 0.58 8.21 12.81
N GLY A 93 -0.63 7.67 12.64
CA GLY A 93 -1.90 8.40 12.73
C GLY A 93 -2.19 9.25 11.50
N LYS A 94 -1.42 9.11 10.41
CA LYS A 94 -1.60 9.89 9.19
C LYS A 94 -2.22 9.06 8.08
N ILE A 95 -3.00 9.75 7.26
CA ILE A 95 -3.47 9.26 5.96
C ILE A 95 -2.73 10.08 4.90
N ARG A 96 -2.19 9.42 3.89
CA ARG A 96 -1.62 10.06 2.71
C ARG A 96 -2.48 9.74 1.49
N LEU A 97 -2.56 10.72 0.61
CA LEU A 97 -3.29 10.66 -0.64
C LEU A 97 -2.29 10.93 -1.77
N THR A 98 -2.17 9.98 -2.70
CA THR A 98 -1.28 10.08 -3.85
C THR A 98 -2.08 9.96 -5.13
N THR A 99 -2.05 11.01 -5.96
CA THR A 99 -2.68 11.01 -7.27
C THR A 99 -1.72 10.42 -8.31
N LEU A 100 -2.22 9.47 -9.11
CA LEU A 100 -1.52 8.82 -10.20
C LEU A 100 -2.18 9.22 -11.52
N LEU A 101 -1.36 9.67 -12.46
CA LEU A 101 -1.77 9.98 -13.82
C LEU A 101 -1.25 8.88 -14.74
N ALA A 102 -2.13 8.29 -15.55
CA ALA A 102 -1.71 7.35 -16.56
C ALA A 102 -0.88 8.09 -17.62
N GLN A 103 0.36 7.63 -17.85
CA GLN A 103 1.17 8.17 -18.94
C GLN A 103 0.67 7.58 -20.26
N LYS A 104 0.08 8.42 -21.12
CA LYS A 104 -0.14 8.04 -22.52
C LYS A 104 1.21 8.02 -23.24
N SER A 105 1.53 6.88 -23.86
CA SER A 105 2.62 6.75 -24.83
C SER A 105 2.20 7.27 -26.19
#